data_AF-A0A820QJT1-F1
#
_entry.id   AF-A0A820QJT1-F1
#
_cell.length_a   1.000
_cell.length_b   1.000
_cell.length_c   1.000
_cell.angle_alpha   90.00
_cell.angle_beta   90.00
_cell.angle_gamma   90.00
#
_symmetry.space_group_name_H-M   'P 1'
#
loop_
_entity.id
_entity.type
_entity.pdbx_description
1 polymer ?
#
loop_
_entity_poly.entity_id
_entity_poly.type
_entity_poly.pdbx_seq_one_letter_code
_entity_poly.pdbx_strand_id
1 'polypeptide(L)'
;RVMKCKKDAKYGIVVAGGHGPGISLDHLYWPNGVIVDHLHQIFVADSGNHRIMRWNEGDTEGSIVIGGNGKGTESNQLNTPSDLSFDVEGNLYVADKNNHRIQKYERCFE
;
A
#
# COMPACT_ATOMS: atom_id res chain seq x y z
N ARG A 1 7.29 -3.17 -7.14
CA ARG A 1 6.36 -2.76 -8.22
C ARG A 1 5.12 -3.62 -8.16
N VAL A 2 3.96 -3.10 -8.56
CA VAL A 2 2.71 -3.85 -8.74
C VAL A 2 2.39 -3.92 -10.23
N MET A 3 1.90 -5.07 -10.69
CA MET A 3 1.52 -5.28 -12.08
C MET A 3 0.05 -5.66 -12.19
N LYS A 4 -0.65 -5.07 -13.17
CA LYS A 4 -2.02 -5.41 -13.55
C LYS A 4 -1.97 -6.21 -14.84
N CYS A 5 -2.57 -7.40 -14.84
CA CYS A 5 -2.73 -8.24 -16.02
C CYS A 5 -4.19 -8.25 -16.45
N LYS A 6 -4.46 -8.11 -17.74
CA LYS A 6 -5.79 -8.39 -18.30
C LYS A 6 -5.95 -9.90 -18.46
N LYS A 7 -7.20 -10.37 -18.40
CA LYS A 7 -7.52 -11.76 -18.76
C LYS A 7 -6.95 -12.05 -20.15
N ASP A 8 -6.29 -13.19 -20.30
CA ASP A 8 -5.65 -13.66 -21.53
C ASP A 8 -4.45 -12.81 -22.04
N ALA A 9 -4.00 -11.81 -21.27
CA ALA A 9 -2.80 -11.05 -21.61
C ALA A 9 -1.53 -11.87 -21.36
N LYS A 10 -0.58 -11.80 -22.31
CA LYS A 10 0.74 -12.43 -22.17
C LYS A 10 1.67 -11.70 -21.19
N TYR A 11 1.42 -10.41 -20.95
CA TYR A 11 2.22 -9.55 -20.09
C TYR A 11 1.32 -8.61 -19.29
N GLY A 12 1.74 -8.27 -18.07
CA GLY A 12 1.12 -7.22 -17.27
C GLY A 12 1.73 -5.85 -17.52
N ILE A 13 1.01 -4.79 -17.15
CA ILE A 13 1.53 -3.42 -17.11
C ILE A 13 1.85 -3.05 -15.67
N VAL A 14 2.87 -2.22 -15.46
CA VAL A 14 3.19 -1.68 -14.13
C VAL A 14 2.15 -0.61 -13.79
N VAL A 15 1.57 -0.72 -12.60
CA VAL A 15 0.50 0.18 -12.12
C VAL A 15 0.84 0.86 -10.79
N ALA A 16 1.92 0.45 -10.12
CA ALA A 16 2.46 1.15 -8.96
C ALA A 16 3.94 0.84 -8.78
N GLY A 17 4.72 1.86 -8.44
CA GLY A 17 6.18 1.78 -8.40
C GLY A 17 6.79 1.45 -9.77
N GLY A 18 7.97 0.83 -9.78
CA GLY A 18 8.64 0.37 -11.01
C GLY A 18 9.99 0.99 -11.28
N HIS A 19 10.35 2.05 -10.54
CA HIS A 19 11.59 2.80 -10.70
C HIS A 19 12.75 2.30 -9.81
N GLY A 20 12.56 1.15 -9.16
CA GLY A 20 13.53 0.56 -8.23
C GLY A 20 13.17 0.78 -6.76
N PRO A 21 14.04 0.35 -5.83
CA PRO A 21 13.88 0.59 -4.41
C PRO A 21 14.15 2.06 -4.08
N GLY A 22 13.28 2.69 -3.27
CA GLY A 22 13.44 4.10 -2.88
C GLY A 22 12.27 4.62 -2.07
N ILE A 23 12.40 5.84 -1.55
CA ILE A 23 11.40 6.51 -0.71
C ILE A 23 10.50 7.49 -1.47
N SER A 24 10.87 7.86 -2.71
CA SER A 24 10.05 8.71 -3.57
C SER A 24 8.66 8.09 -3.81
N LEU A 25 7.69 8.91 -4.21
CA LEU A 25 6.29 8.51 -4.33
C LEU A 25 6.03 7.58 -5.54
N ASP A 26 6.95 7.48 -6.48
CA ASP A 26 6.99 6.54 -7.60
C ASP A 26 7.87 5.30 -7.34
N HIS A 27 8.41 5.16 -6.11
CA HIS A 27 9.25 4.05 -5.68
C HIS A 27 8.55 3.20 -4.61
N LEU A 28 8.97 1.93 -4.54
CA LEU A 28 8.54 0.99 -3.50
C LEU A 28 9.77 0.22 -3.01
N TYR A 29 9.87 0.00 -1.70
CA TYR A 29 10.94 -0.76 -1.08
C TYR A 29 10.37 -1.98 -0.32
N TRP A 30 10.65 -3.18 -0.83
CA TRP A 30 10.10 -4.45 -0.34
C TRP A 30 8.57 -4.45 -0.14
N PRO A 31 7.77 -4.14 -1.19
CA PRO A 31 6.32 -4.19 -1.06
C PRO A 31 5.84 -5.63 -0.85
N ASN A 32 4.98 -5.88 0.16
CA ASN A 32 4.50 -7.23 0.50
C ASN A 32 3.02 -7.46 0.20
N GLY A 33 2.15 -6.61 0.73
CA GLY A 33 0.69 -6.70 0.56
C GLY A 33 0.18 -5.75 -0.51
N VAL A 34 -0.86 -6.17 -1.23
CA VAL A 34 -1.59 -5.34 -2.19
C VAL A 34 -3.08 -5.65 -2.15
N ILE A 35 -3.92 -4.62 -2.09
CA ILE A 35 -5.37 -4.73 -2.24
C ILE A 35 -5.86 -3.69 -3.25
N VAL A 36 -7.01 -3.98 -3.86
CA VAL A 36 -7.69 -3.08 -4.78
C VAL A 36 -9.10 -2.88 -4.26
N ASP A 37 -9.53 -1.63 -4.14
CA ASP A 37 -10.88 -1.31 -3.72
C ASP A 37 -11.89 -1.35 -4.88
N HIS A 38 -13.15 -1.04 -4.59
CA HIS A 38 -14.23 -1.00 -5.57
C HIS A 38 -14.14 0.19 -6.54
N LEU A 39 -13.33 1.21 -6.23
CA LEU A 39 -13.01 2.36 -7.08
C LEU A 39 -11.76 2.12 -7.93
N HIS A 40 -11.20 0.91 -7.90
CA HIS A 40 -9.97 0.52 -8.58
C HIS A 40 -8.70 1.24 -8.09
N GLN A 41 -8.72 1.78 -6.87
CA GLN A 41 -7.53 2.29 -6.21
C GLN A 41 -6.69 1.12 -5.69
N ILE A 42 -5.38 1.21 -5.86
CA ILE A 42 -4.41 0.19 -5.50
C ILE A 42 -3.71 0.63 -4.22
N PHE A 43 -3.86 -0.15 -3.17
CA PHE A 43 -3.17 0.08 -1.90
C PHE A 43 -2.05 -0.94 -1.75
N VAL A 44 -0.88 -0.47 -1.34
CA VAL A 44 0.34 -1.29 -1.26
C VAL A 44 0.99 -1.11 0.11
N ALA A 45 1.30 -2.22 0.77
CA ALA A 45 2.16 -2.23 1.95
C ALA A 45 3.60 -2.06 1.49
N ASP A 46 4.11 -0.83 1.53
CA ASP A 46 5.49 -0.48 1.18
C ASP A 46 6.41 -0.74 2.38
N SER A 47 6.59 -2.03 2.67
CA SER A 47 7.06 -2.51 3.98
C SER A 47 8.43 -2.00 4.39
N GLY A 48 9.36 -1.90 3.45
CA GLY A 48 10.72 -1.38 3.70
C GLY A 48 10.73 0.11 4.00
N ASN A 49 9.70 0.85 3.58
CA ASN A 49 9.52 2.26 3.86
C ASN A 49 8.54 2.53 5.02
N HIS A 50 8.04 1.48 5.69
CA HIS A 50 7.17 1.61 6.87
C HIS A 50 5.92 2.46 6.60
N ARG A 51 5.29 2.27 5.43
CA ARG A 51 4.14 3.06 4.99
C ARG A 51 3.15 2.24 4.15
N ILE A 52 1.92 2.71 4.08
CA ILE A 52 0.91 2.25 3.11
C ILE A 52 0.78 3.34 2.04
N MET A 53 0.86 2.92 0.79
CA MET A 53 0.78 3.79 -0.37
C MET A 53 -0.49 3.49 -1.17
N ARG A 54 -1.05 4.51 -1.83
CA ARG A 54 -2.22 4.40 -2.71
C ARG A 54 -1.93 5.00 -4.09
N TRP A 55 -2.37 4.30 -5.14
CA TRP A 55 -2.42 4.80 -6.52
C TRP A 55 -3.85 4.70 -7.07
N ASN A 56 -4.27 5.67 -7.87
CA ASN A 56 -5.41 5.52 -8.77
C ASN A 56 -4.95 4.95 -10.13
N GLU A 57 -5.92 4.50 -10.93
CA GLU A 57 -5.61 4.07 -12.29
C GLU A 57 -5.07 5.25 -13.14
N GLY A 58 -3.85 5.10 -13.65
CA GLY A 58 -3.18 6.11 -14.47
C GLY A 58 -2.19 7.01 -13.72
N ASP A 59 -2.16 6.95 -12.39
CA ASP A 59 -1.21 7.73 -11.58
C ASP A 59 0.25 7.31 -11.85
N THR A 60 1.14 8.29 -12.03
CA THR A 60 2.59 8.07 -12.15
C THR A 60 3.29 8.00 -10.79
N GLU A 61 2.69 8.61 -9.77
CA GLU A 61 3.17 8.68 -8.38
C GLU A 61 2.05 8.30 -7.42
N GLY A 62 2.40 7.70 -6.29
CA GLY A 62 1.44 7.31 -5.26
C GLY A 62 1.25 8.42 -4.23
N SER A 63 0.35 8.15 -3.29
CA SER A 63 0.12 8.97 -2.11
C SER A 63 0.31 8.11 -0.85
N ILE A 64 0.95 8.67 0.18
CA ILE A 64 1.04 8.02 1.48
C ILE A 64 -0.33 8.16 2.14
N VAL A 65 -0.96 7.05 2.51
CA VAL A 65 -2.24 7.06 3.23
C VAL A 65 -2.09 6.77 4.71
N ILE A 66 -1.11 5.94 5.09
CA ILE A 66 -0.82 5.57 6.48
C ILE A 66 0.69 5.43 6.65
N GLY A 67 1.23 5.87 7.79
CA GLY A 67 2.64 5.77 8.09
C GLY A 67 3.46 6.86 7.38
N GLY A 68 4.70 6.55 7.02
CA GLY A 68 5.63 7.53 6.41
C GLY A 68 6.28 8.50 7.40
N ASN A 69 5.89 8.45 8.68
CA ASN A 69 6.47 9.24 9.78
C ASN A 69 7.63 8.51 10.48
N GLY A 70 8.37 7.71 9.73
CA GLY A 70 9.40 6.81 10.25
C GLY A 70 8.84 5.53 10.88
N LYS A 71 9.76 4.61 11.16
CA LYS A 71 9.47 3.37 11.89
C LYS A 71 9.19 3.67 13.36
N GLY A 72 8.10 3.14 13.91
CA GLY A 72 7.81 3.24 15.34
C GLY A 72 6.46 2.65 15.72
N THR A 73 6.03 2.90 16.96
CA THR A 73 4.84 2.30 17.59
C THR A 73 3.70 3.29 17.79
N GLU A 74 3.88 4.56 17.46
CA GLU A 74 2.81 5.57 17.52
C GLU A 74 1.69 5.24 16.52
N SER A 75 0.52 5.86 16.68
CA SER A 75 -0.67 5.60 15.85
C SER A 75 -0.49 5.98 14.37
N ASN A 76 0.38 6.94 14.10
CA ASN A 76 0.75 7.40 12.75
C ASN A 76 2.05 6.76 12.23
N GLN A 77 2.58 5.75 12.93
CA GLN A 77 3.79 5.02 12.58
C GLN A 77 3.50 3.53 12.34
N LEU A 78 4.32 2.93 11.51
CA LEU A 78 4.28 1.50 11.20
C LEU A 78 5.68 0.90 11.34
N ASN A 79 5.75 -0.41 11.43
CA ASN A 79 6.98 -1.16 11.50
C ASN A 79 6.87 -2.40 10.59
N THR A 80 7.29 -2.24 9.33
CA THR A 80 7.28 -3.30 8.32
C THR A 80 5.88 -3.87 8.13
N PRO A 81 4.88 -3.03 7.76
CA PRO A 81 3.52 -3.49 7.53
C PRO A 81 3.55 -4.57 6.45
N SER A 82 2.84 -5.67 6.67
CA SER A 82 2.94 -6.86 5.81
C SER A 82 1.77 -7.05 4.88
N ASP A 83 0.56 -6.72 5.34
CA ASP A 83 -0.66 -6.94 4.58
C ASP A 83 -1.76 -5.94 4.98
N LEU A 84 -2.79 -5.87 4.14
CA LEU A 84 -3.87 -4.89 4.18
C LEU A 84 -5.21 -5.61 3.94
N SER A 85 -6.32 -5.14 4.53
CA SER A 85 -7.65 -5.57 4.12
C SER A 85 -8.70 -4.52 4.44
N PHE A 86 -9.74 -4.41 3.60
CA PHE A 86 -10.89 -3.57 3.88
C PHE A 86 -12.03 -4.39 4.48
N ASP A 87 -12.77 -3.81 5.42
CA ASP A 87 -14.11 -4.31 5.78
C ASP A 87 -15.19 -3.71 4.86
N VAL A 88 -16.45 -4.12 5.09
CA VAL A 88 -17.61 -3.67 4.31
C VAL A 88 -17.98 -2.21 4.55
N GLU A 89 -17.52 -1.60 5.64
CA GLU A 89 -17.75 -0.19 5.98
C GLU A 89 -16.65 0.72 5.44
N GLY A 90 -15.56 0.13 4.96
CA GLY A 90 -14.42 0.81 4.39
C GLY A 90 -13.32 1.21 5.33
N ASN A 91 -13.26 0.54 6.46
CA ASN A 91 -12.13 0.64 7.35
C ASN A 91 -10.99 -0.23 6.83
N LEU A 92 -9.78 0.33 6.83
CA LEU A 92 -8.56 -0.36 6.43
C LEU A 92 -7.89 -0.98 7.65
N TYR A 93 -7.68 -2.28 7.59
CA TYR A 93 -6.91 -3.05 8.57
C TYR A 93 -5.51 -3.27 8.03
N VAL A 94 -4.50 -2.93 8.83
CA VAL A 94 -3.09 -3.07 8.48
C VAL A 94 -2.41 -4.03 9.44
N ALA A 95 -1.79 -5.08 8.91
CA ALA A 95 -0.94 -5.99 9.66
C ALA A 95 0.44 -5.36 9.90
N ASP A 96 0.57 -4.63 11.02
CA ASP A 96 1.78 -3.94 11.45
C ASP A 96 2.78 -4.93 12.09
N LYS A 97 3.34 -5.77 11.22
CA LYS A 97 3.98 -7.05 11.54
C LYS A 97 4.99 -6.99 12.68
N ASN A 98 5.96 -6.07 12.60
CA ASN A 98 7.05 -6.01 13.59
C ASN A 98 6.68 -5.24 14.86
N ASN A 99 5.48 -4.66 14.91
CA ASN A 99 4.89 -4.15 16.13
C ASN A 99 3.90 -5.15 16.76
N HIS A 100 3.74 -6.34 16.16
CA HIS A 100 2.87 -7.41 16.66
C HIS A 100 1.42 -6.98 16.88
N ARG A 101 0.90 -6.09 16.03
CA ARG A 101 -0.46 -5.54 16.14
C ARG A 101 -1.16 -5.47 14.80
N ILE A 102 -2.49 -5.34 14.87
CA ILE A 102 -3.32 -4.89 13.75
C ILE A 102 -3.77 -3.47 14.07
N GLN A 103 -3.67 -2.56 13.11
CA GLN A 103 -4.25 -1.22 13.22
C GLN A 103 -5.47 -1.10 12.31
N LYS A 104 -6.54 -0.48 12.80
CA LYS A 104 -7.74 -0.13 12.04
C LYS A 104 -7.72 1.37 11.77
N TYR A 105 -7.94 1.76 10.53
CA TYR A 105 -8.09 3.16 10.11
C TYR A 105 -9.46 3.33 9.48
N GLU A 106 -10.23 4.27 10.02
CA GLU A 106 -11.60 4.53 9.56
C GLU A 106 -11.59 5.38 8.29
N ARG A 107 -12.54 5.10 7.38
CA ARG A 107 -12.78 5.88 6.15
C ARG A 107 -11.53 6.06 5.28
N CYS A 108 -10.81 4.97 5.01
CA CYS A 108 -9.64 5.01 4.13
C CYS A 108 -9.99 5.00 2.63
N PHE A 109 -11.26 4.74 2.27
CA PHE A 109 -11.82 5.09 0.97
C PHE A 109 -13.05 6.02 1.18
N GLU A 110 -12.96 7.24 0.65
CA GLU A 110 -14.09 8.15 0.35
C GLU A 110 -13.77 8.83 -0.98
#